data_AF-A0A966WKN4-F1
#
_entry.id   AF-A0A966WKN4-F1
#
_cell.length_a   1.000
_cell.length_b   1.000
_cell.length_c   1.000
_cell.angle_alpha   90.00
_cell.angle_beta   90.00
_cell.angle_gamma   90.00
#
_symmetry.space_group_name_H-M   'P 1'
#
loop_
_entity.id
_entity.type
_entity.pdbx_description
1 polymer ?
#
loop_
_entity_poly.entity_id
_entity_poly.type
_entity_poly.pdbx_seq_one_letter_code
_entity_poly.pdbx_strand_id
1 'polypeptide(L)'
;MSPSSDQCHILVHGYLLINTKMATSNSSDSQKLSEVGKLLQQARERSERTIEDMAKKMGLRAEQIQAIEMGNPEPFKKNAQPMIWYARLYAKKLGIELPELVFMDIKRADGNPSAPIPPIPAFLIKEKSKEND
;
A
#
# COMPACT_ATOMS: atom_id res chain seq x y z
N MET A 1 -43.79 41.31 4.84
CA MET A 1 -42.72 42.13 5.44
C MET A 1 -41.80 41.23 6.24
N SER A 2 -40.51 41.46 6.03
CA SER A 2 -39.24 41.02 6.63
C SER A 2 -39.15 40.05 7.82
N PRO A 3 -38.00 39.35 7.93
CA PRO A 3 -37.79 38.13 8.73
C PRO A 3 -37.14 38.43 10.09
N SER A 4 -37.23 37.49 11.05
CA SER A 4 -36.42 37.55 12.28
C SER A 4 -35.21 36.64 12.16
N SER A 5 -34.05 37.28 12.26
CA SER A 5 -32.72 36.71 12.44
C SER A 5 -32.59 36.07 13.82
N ASP A 6 -31.48 35.33 13.96
CA ASP A 6 -30.85 34.85 15.20
C ASP A 6 -31.41 33.51 15.71
N GLN A 7 -30.63 32.47 16.01
CA GLN A 7 -29.28 32.51 16.56
C GLN A 7 -28.61 31.14 16.39
N CYS A 8 -27.40 31.11 15.83
CA CYS A 8 -26.52 29.94 15.85
C CYS A 8 -26.10 29.66 17.31
N HIS A 9 -26.68 28.65 17.94
CA HIS A 9 -26.18 28.12 19.21
C HIS A 9 -25.25 26.94 18.94
N ILE A 10 -23.96 27.25 18.85
CA ILE A 10 -22.88 26.29 19.03
C ILE A 10 -22.92 25.88 20.51
N LEU A 11 -23.45 24.69 20.80
CA LEU A 11 -23.30 24.05 22.10
C LEU A 11 -22.15 23.05 22.03
N VAL A 12 -21.02 23.47 22.58
CA VAL A 12 -19.92 22.58 22.97
C VAL A 12 -20.14 22.19 24.44
N HIS A 13 -19.79 20.94 24.75
CA HIS A 13 -19.58 20.28 26.07
C HIS A 13 -20.68 19.32 26.55
N GLY A 14 -20.32 18.03 26.65
CA GLY A 14 -20.77 17.23 27.79
C GLY A 14 -21.04 15.73 27.59
N TYR A 15 -19.98 14.94 27.38
CA TYR A 15 -19.86 13.52 27.78
C TYR A 15 -20.93 12.48 27.35
N LEU A 16 -20.53 11.62 26.40
CA LEU A 16 -20.67 10.18 26.60
C LEU A 16 -19.44 9.45 26.03
N LEU A 17 -18.59 8.96 26.93
CA LEU A 17 -17.58 7.94 26.64
C LEU A 17 -18.31 6.65 26.26
N ILE A 18 -18.57 6.46 24.97
CA ILE A 18 -18.81 5.14 24.40
C ILE A 18 -17.51 4.73 23.72
N ASN A 19 -16.81 3.79 24.35
CA ASN A 19 -15.68 3.07 23.79
C ASN A 19 -16.14 2.29 22.56
N THR A 20 -16.16 2.98 21.43
CA THR A 20 -16.47 2.38 20.13
C THR A 20 -15.17 2.27 19.35
N LYS A 21 -14.41 1.20 19.61
CA LYS A 21 -13.41 0.67 18.66
C LYS A 21 -14.18 0.10 17.46
N MET A 22 -14.75 0.96 16.61
CA MET A 22 -15.22 0.55 15.29
C MET A 22 -14.03 0.67 14.34
N ALA A 23 -13.60 -0.48 13.83
CA ALA A 23 -12.62 -0.55 12.75
C ALA A 23 -13.20 0.12 11.49
N THR A 24 -12.95 1.41 11.31
CA THR A 24 -13.31 2.19 10.12
C THR A 24 -12.23 2.18 9.04
N SER A 25 -11.16 1.39 9.19
CA SER A 25 -10.00 1.44 8.29
C SER A 25 -10.29 0.94 6.86
N ASN A 26 -11.23 0.01 6.67
CA ASN A 26 -11.37 -0.66 5.36
C ASN A 26 -11.89 0.23 4.21
N SER A 27 -12.81 1.17 4.48
CA SER A 27 -13.37 2.02 3.42
C SER A 27 -12.33 3.05 2.92
N SER A 28 -11.58 3.65 3.85
CA SER A 28 -10.55 4.62 3.52
C SER A 28 -9.38 3.97 2.78
N ASP A 29 -8.97 2.77 3.21
CA ASP A 29 -7.87 2.05 2.58
C ASP A 29 -8.20 1.64 1.14
N SER A 30 -9.43 1.15 0.89
CA SER A 30 -9.87 0.82 -0.47
C SER A 30 -9.91 2.05 -1.40
N GLN A 31 -10.32 3.21 -0.87
CA GLN A 31 -10.32 4.46 -1.63
C GLN A 31 -8.89 4.91 -1.98
N LYS A 32 -7.98 4.90 -1.00
CA LYS A 32 -6.55 5.22 -1.21
C LYS A 32 -5.91 4.30 -2.26
N LEU A 33 -6.20 3.00 -2.22
CA LEU A 33 -5.70 2.03 -3.20
C LEU A 33 -6.23 2.31 -4.61
N SER A 34 -7.50 2.69 -4.73
CA SER A 34 -8.10 3.08 -6.02
C SER A 34 -7.46 4.36 -6.58
N GLU A 35 -7.19 5.35 -5.74
CA GLU A 35 -6.49 6.58 -6.15
C GLU A 35 -5.08 6.29 -6.67
N VAL A 36 -4.32 5.44 -5.97
CA VAL A 36 -3.01 4.97 -6.43
C VAL A 36 -3.11 4.22 -7.75
N GLY A 37 -4.10 3.34 -7.89
CA GLY A 37 -4.34 2.62 -9.13
C GLY A 37 -4.56 3.56 -10.33
N LYS A 38 -5.37 4.61 -10.15
CA LYS A 38 -5.61 5.64 -11.17
C LYS A 38 -4.33 6.39 -11.55
N LEU A 39 -3.50 6.75 -10.56
CA LEU A 39 -2.21 7.41 -10.83
C LEU A 39 -1.28 6.51 -11.66
N LEU A 40 -1.21 5.22 -11.33
CA LEU A 40 -0.42 4.24 -12.09
C LEU A 40 -0.93 4.08 -13.52
N GLN A 41 -2.25 4.00 -13.69
CA GLN A 41 -2.89 3.93 -15.00
C GLN A 41 -2.51 5.15 -15.86
N GLN A 42 -2.72 6.35 -15.33
CA GLN A 42 -2.40 7.60 -16.03
C GLN A 42 -0.92 7.68 -16.40
N ALA A 43 -0.03 7.25 -15.50
CA ALA A 43 1.40 7.22 -15.77
C ALA A 43 1.79 6.17 -16.84
N ARG A 44 1.13 5.01 -16.86
CA ARG A 44 1.30 4.00 -17.91
C ARG A 44 0.87 4.56 -19.28
N GLU A 45 -0.30 5.18 -19.34
CA GLU A 45 -0.86 5.76 -20.56
C GLU A 45 0.01 6.89 -21.11
N ARG A 46 0.50 7.79 -20.25
CA ARG A 46 1.49 8.82 -20.64
C ARG A 46 2.81 8.26 -21.14
N SER A 47 3.16 7.05 -20.69
CA SER A 47 4.37 6.34 -21.13
C SER A 47 4.12 5.47 -22.37
N GLU A 48 2.91 5.51 -22.94
CA GLU A 48 2.48 4.72 -24.12
C GLU A 48 2.71 3.21 -23.95
N ARG A 49 2.61 2.70 -22.71
CA ARG A 49 2.77 1.28 -22.41
C ARG A 49 1.43 0.56 -22.40
N THR A 50 1.40 -0.62 -23.00
CA THR A 50 0.23 -1.50 -22.93
C THR A 50 0.17 -2.24 -21.59
N ILE A 51 -1.00 -2.80 -21.27
CA ILE A 51 -1.17 -3.64 -20.09
C ILE A 51 -0.31 -4.91 -20.22
N GLU A 52 -0.23 -5.45 -21.43
CA GLU A 52 0.54 -6.65 -21.79
C GLU A 52 2.05 -6.43 -21.61
N ASP A 53 2.55 -5.27 -22.03
CA ASP A 53 3.95 -4.89 -21.83
C ASP A 53 4.30 -4.81 -20.35
N MET A 54 3.41 -4.20 -19.56
CA MET A 54 3.60 -4.11 -18.12
C MET A 54 3.50 -5.47 -17.45
N ALA A 55 2.53 -6.30 -17.85
CA ALA A 55 2.38 -7.68 -17.37
C ALA A 55 3.66 -8.49 -17.58
N LYS A 56 4.20 -8.45 -18.81
CA LYS A 56 5.47 -9.10 -19.17
C LYS A 56 6.66 -8.55 -18.36
N LYS A 57 6.78 -7.23 -18.22
CA LYS A 57 7.87 -6.57 -17.50
C LYS A 57 7.85 -6.84 -15.99
N MET A 58 6.66 -7.07 -15.43
CA MET A 58 6.43 -7.30 -14.01
C MET A 58 6.38 -8.78 -13.63
N GLY A 59 6.27 -9.69 -14.60
CA GLY A 59 6.03 -11.10 -14.34
C GLY A 59 4.64 -11.37 -13.75
N LEU A 60 3.64 -10.59 -14.18
CA LEU A 60 2.26 -10.66 -13.73
C LEU A 60 1.32 -11.05 -14.88
N ARG A 61 0.11 -11.51 -14.54
CA ARG A 61 -0.97 -11.64 -15.52
C ARG A 61 -1.57 -10.26 -15.83
N ALA A 62 -2.09 -10.05 -17.04
CA ALA A 62 -2.76 -8.79 -17.42
C ALA A 62 -3.90 -8.43 -16.47
N GLU A 63 -4.67 -9.43 -16.02
CA GLU A 63 -5.72 -9.29 -14.99
C GLU A 63 -5.18 -8.66 -13.69
N GLN A 64 -3.97 -9.03 -13.27
CA GLN A 64 -3.37 -8.49 -12.04
C GLN A 64 -2.87 -7.06 -12.23
N ILE A 65 -2.43 -6.69 -13.43
CA ILE A 65 -2.09 -5.29 -13.76
C ILE A 65 -3.34 -4.43 -13.70
N GLN A 66 -4.44 -4.87 -14.33
CA GLN A 66 -5.73 -4.19 -14.26
C GLN A 66 -6.23 -4.06 -12.82
N ALA A 67 -6.08 -5.10 -12.02
CA ALA A 67 -6.48 -5.09 -10.62
C ALA A 67 -5.71 -4.06 -9.79
N ILE A 68 -4.39 -3.90 -10.05
CA ILE A 68 -3.59 -2.84 -9.44
C ILE A 68 -4.12 -1.46 -9.85
N GLU A 69 -4.42 -1.24 -11.14
CA GLU A 69 -4.98 0.03 -11.65
C GLU A 69 -6.37 0.34 -11.08
N MET A 70 -7.15 -0.68 -10.74
CA MET A 70 -8.46 -0.54 -10.11
C MET A 70 -8.41 -0.44 -8.58
N GLY A 71 -7.27 -0.76 -7.96
CA GLY A 71 -7.16 -0.94 -6.51
C GLY A 71 -7.91 -2.17 -5.98
N ASN A 72 -8.15 -3.19 -6.82
CA ASN A 72 -8.86 -4.42 -6.47
C ASN A 72 -7.89 -5.52 -6.00
N PRO A 73 -7.90 -5.95 -4.72
CA PRO A 73 -7.02 -6.99 -4.22
C PRO A 73 -7.47 -8.42 -4.57
N GLU A 74 -8.63 -8.61 -5.20
CA GLU A 74 -9.21 -9.93 -5.45
C GLU A 74 -8.28 -10.87 -6.24
N PRO A 75 -7.62 -10.45 -7.34
CA PRO A 75 -6.66 -11.29 -8.07
C PRO A 75 -5.37 -11.61 -7.29
N PHE A 76 -5.20 -11.01 -6.10
CA PHE A 76 -4.12 -11.26 -5.15
C PHE A 76 -4.59 -12.08 -3.94
N LYS A 77 -5.49 -13.06 -4.17
CA LYS A 77 -6.09 -13.90 -3.13
C LYS A 77 -6.81 -13.07 -2.06
N LYS A 78 -7.43 -11.96 -2.47
CA LYS A 78 -8.09 -10.98 -1.59
C LYS A 78 -7.14 -10.39 -0.53
N ASN A 79 -5.84 -10.34 -0.82
CA ASN A 79 -4.84 -9.77 0.06
C ASN A 79 -4.25 -8.50 -0.57
N ALA A 80 -4.43 -7.36 0.12
CA ALA A 80 -3.92 -6.08 -0.33
C ALA A 80 -2.38 -5.97 -0.25
N GLN A 81 -1.72 -6.69 0.67
CA GLN A 81 -0.27 -6.54 0.87
C GLN A 81 0.57 -6.93 -0.36
N PRO A 82 0.36 -8.09 -1.01
CA PRO A 82 1.02 -8.40 -2.27
C PRO A 82 0.70 -7.36 -3.35
N MET A 83 -0.55 -6.92 -3.48
CA MET A 83 -0.95 -5.92 -4.46
C MET A 83 -0.18 -4.60 -4.27
N ILE A 84 -0.06 -4.14 -3.03
CA ILE A 84 0.70 -2.92 -2.68
C ILE A 84 2.17 -3.06 -3.03
N TRP A 85 2.78 -4.22 -2.78
CA TRP A 85 4.15 -4.48 -3.20
C TRP A 85 4.31 -4.34 -4.72
N TYR A 86 3.38 -4.93 -5.48
CA TYR A 86 3.40 -4.82 -6.95
C TYR A 86 3.13 -3.39 -7.42
N ALA A 87 2.24 -2.64 -6.77
CA ALA A 87 1.99 -1.23 -7.06
C ALA A 87 3.26 -0.37 -6.89
N ARG A 88 4.05 -0.61 -5.83
CA ARG A 88 5.36 0.05 -5.64
C ARG A 88 6.36 -0.31 -6.72
N LEU A 89 6.46 -1.60 -7.05
CA LEU A 89 7.34 -2.04 -8.13
C LEU A 89 6.91 -1.43 -9.48
N TYR A 90 5.61 -1.31 -9.73
CA TYR A 90 5.05 -0.69 -10.92
C TYR A 90 5.46 0.78 -11.01
N ALA A 91 5.26 1.58 -9.97
CA ALA A 91 5.70 2.96 -9.92
C ALA A 91 7.20 3.12 -10.23
N LYS A 92 8.04 2.29 -9.61
CA LYS A 92 9.48 2.23 -9.88
C LYS A 92 9.80 1.91 -11.35
N LYS A 93 9.01 1.05 -12.01
CA LYS A 93 9.20 0.72 -13.44
C LYS A 93 8.75 1.82 -14.39
N LEU A 94 7.85 2.71 -13.94
CA LEU A 94 7.39 3.90 -14.66
C LEU A 94 8.22 5.14 -14.34
N GLY A 95 9.06 5.09 -13.30
CA GLY A 95 9.86 6.24 -12.87
C GLY A 95 9.02 7.35 -12.20
N ILE A 96 7.89 6.98 -11.60
CA ILE A 96 7.04 7.90 -10.83
C ILE A 96 7.11 7.57 -9.35
N GLU A 97 6.96 8.60 -8.52
CA GLU A 97 6.83 8.47 -7.07
C GLU A 97 5.35 8.36 -6.71
N LEU A 98 5.00 7.41 -5.82
CA LEU A 98 3.64 7.29 -5.29
C LEU A 98 3.55 8.00 -3.93
N PRO A 99 2.37 8.54 -3.55
CA PRO A 99 2.21 9.18 -2.25
C PRO A 99 2.48 8.21 -1.09
N GLU A 100 3.46 8.55 -0.24
CA GLU A 100 3.90 7.77 0.94
C GLU A 100 2.71 7.38 1.87
N LEU A 101 1.69 8.24 1.91
CA LEU A 101 0.51 8.12 2.78
C LEU A 101 -0.35 6.87 2.52
N VAL A 102 -0.26 6.26 1.32
CA VAL A 102 -0.98 5.00 1.03
C VAL A 102 -0.28 3.81 1.68
N PHE A 103 0.96 3.98 2.12
CA PHE A 103 1.89 2.88 2.37
C PHE A 103 2.33 2.73 3.84
N MET A 104 2.08 3.74 4.68
CA MET A 104 2.47 3.77 6.09
C MET A 104 1.46 3.08 7.03
N ASP A 105 0.16 3.07 6.67
CA ASP A 105 -0.91 2.60 7.56
C ASP A 105 -1.21 1.10 7.45
N ILE A 106 -0.77 0.46 6.36
CA ILE A 106 -0.99 -0.97 6.14
C ILE A 106 0.11 -1.68 6.88
N LYS A 107 -0.12 -1.86 8.19
CA LYS A 107 0.73 -2.60 9.11
C LYS A 107 1.31 -3.78 8.36
N ARG A 108 2.63 -3.74 8.13
CA ARG A 108 3.41 -4.95 7.84
C ARG A 108 2.90 -5.91 8.88
N ALA A 109 2.21 -6.98 8.47
CA ALA A 109 1.68 -7.95 9.42
C ALA A 109 2.83 -8.22 10.35
N ASP A 110 2.65 -7.84 11.61
CA ASP A 110 3.71 -7.67 12.59
C ASP A 110 4.42 -9.01 12.63
N GLY A 111 5.47 -9.14 11.82
CA GLY A 111 6.35 -10.26 11.84
C GLY A 111 7.04 -10.04 13.16
N ASN A 112 6.45 -10.58 14.22
CA ASN A 112 7.15 -10.81 15.45
C ASN A 112 8.49 -11.43 15.03
N PRO A 113 9.64 -10.75 15.20
CA PRO A 113 10.93 -11.35 14.91
C PRO A 113 11.30 -12.37 16.01
N SER A 114 10.33 -13.17 16.48
CA SER A 114 10.55 -14.30 17.39
C SER A 114 10.83 -15.59 16.63
N ALA A 115 10.98 -15.56 15.30
CA ALA A 115 11.65 -16.66 14.64
C ALA A 115 13.15 -16.56 14.99
N PRO A 116 13.74 -17.54 15.72
CA PRO A 116 15.16 -17.52 15.96
C PRO A 116 15.87 -17.50 14.62
N ILE A 117 16.76 -16.53 14.42
CA ILE A 117 17.62 -16.46 13.24
C ILE A 117 18.32 -17.81 13.15
N PRO A 118 18.12 -18.60 12.08
CA PRO A 118 18.83 -19.85 11.95
C PRO A 118 20.33 -19.54 11.94
N PRO A 119 21.16 -20.29 12.68
CA PRO A 119 22.60 -20.05 12.68
C PRO A 119 23.11 -20.09 11.25
N ILE A 120 23.92 -19.10 10.87
CA ILE A 120 24.57 -19.06 9.57
C ILE A 120 25.36 -20.37 9.44
N PRO A 121 25.06 -21.21 8.43
CA PRO A 121 25.74 -22.48 8.32
C PRO A 121 27.22 -22.25 8.02
N ALA A 122 28.09 -23.05 8.65
CA ALA A 122 29.53 -22.83 8.70
C ALA A 122 30.19 -22.68 7.31
N PHE A 123 29.60 -23.29 6.26
CA PHE A 123 30.12 -23.17 4.89
C PHE A 123 30.06 -21.75 4.31
N LEU A 124 29.22 -20.86 4.84
CA LEU A 124 29.11 -19.46 4.44
C LEU A 124 30.12 -18.56 5.16
N ILE A 125 30.77 -19.08 6.21
CA ILE A 125 31.80 -18.36 6.95
C ILE A 125 33.11 -18.55 6.18
N LYS A 126 33.41 -17.61 5.28
CA LYS A 126 34.74 -17.48 4.66
C LYS A 126 35.74 -17.18 5.77
N GLU A 127 36.51 -18.19 6.18
CA GLU A 127 37.65 -17.96 7.06
C GLU A 127 38.60 -16.98 6.36
N LYS A 128 38.83 -15.82 6.97
CA LYS A 128 39.95 -14.96 6.59
C LYS A 128 41.21 -15.75 6.91
N SER A 129 41.83 -16.33 5.89
CA SER A 129 43.21 -16.79 5.92
C SER A 129 44.06 -15.63 6.43
N LYS A 130 44.61 -15.78 7.64
CA LYS A 130 45.63 -14.89 8.18
C LYS A 130 46.91 -15.19 7.41
N GLU A 131 47.21 -14.30 6.47
CA GLU A 131 48.56 -14.07 5.97
C GLU A 131 49.36 -13.47 7.13
N ASN A 132 50.37 -14.20 7.59
CA ASN A 132 51.47 -13.69 8.42
C ASN A 132 52.74 -14.20 7.75
N ASP A 133 53.56 -13.24 7.32
CA ASP A 133 54.97 -13.26 6.88
C ASP A 133 55.67 -14.63 6.73
#